data_AF-A0A7Y9QYF2-F1
#
_entry.id   AF-A0A7Y9QYF2-F1
#
_cell.length_a   1.000
_cell.length_b   1.000
_cell.length_c   1.000
_cell.angle_alpha   90.00
_cell.angle_beta   90.00
_cell.angle_gamma   90.00
#
_symmetry.space_group_name_H-M   'P 1'
#
loop_
_entity.id
_entity.type
_entity.pdbx_description
1 polymer ?
#
loop_
_entity_poly.entity_id
_entity_poly.type
_entity_poly.pdbx_seq_one_letter_code
_entity_poly.pdbx_strand_id
1 'polypeptide(L)'
;MSLHRKPKSQQAFLLEAMQRMEMDPDQFARRLGASRRRLDDWLKRTGEPGSIELDPVIWTFVRELVERAEMPDSAAAPLGPPEVPQGRSRFSSPGRWVA
;
A
#
# COMPACT_ATOMS: atom_id res chain seq x y z
N MET A 1 18.03 15.13 -13.18
CA MET A 1 17.20 14.36 -12.23
C MET A 1 17.20 15.10 -10.90
N SER A 2 16.25 16.02 -10.69
CA SER A 2 16.26 16.91 -9.53
C SER A 2 15.32 16.39 -8.45
N LEU A 3 15.73 15.35 -7.70
CA LEU A 3 15.04 14.96 -6.47
C LEU A 3 15.61 15.75 -5.29
N HIS A 4 15.60 17.08 -5.39
CA HIS A 4 15.61 17.92 -4.20
C HIS A 4 14.23 17.77 -3.57
N ARG A 5 14.00 16.69 -2.80
CA ARG A 5 12.81 16.58 -1.96
C ARG A 5 12.94 17.68 -0.91
N LYS A 6 12.40 18.87 -1.23
CA LYS A 6 12.04 19.86 -0.22
C LYS A 6 11.21 19.12 0.86
N PRO A 7 11.34 19.47 2.14
CA PRO A 7 10.42 18.95 3.15
C PRO A 7 9.00 19.17 2.63
N LYS A 8 8.26 18.09 2.42
CA LYS A 8 6.88 18.18 1.94
C LYS A 8 6.09 18.92 3.01
N SER A 9 5.34 19.94 2.60
CA SER A 9 4.34 20.55 3.48
C SER A 9 3.35 19.48 3.93
N GLN A 10 2.74 19.68 5.10
CA GLN A 10 1.66 18.82 5.60
C GLN A 10 0.59 18.53 4.53
N GLN A 11 0.16 19.57 3.83
CA GLN A 11 -0.78 19.45 2.71
C GLN A 11 -0.27 18.49 1.63
N ALA A 12 0.97 18.69 1.16
CA ALA A 12 1.55 17.84 0.10
C ALA A 12 1.69 16.38 0.57
N PHE A 13 1.99 16.16 1.84
CA PHE A 13 2.07 14.84 2.42
C PHE A 13 0.70 14.12 2.45
N LEU A 14 -0.35 14.80 2.93
CA LEU A 14 -1.70 14.23 2.96
C LEU A 14 -2.25 13.97 1.55
N LEU A 15 -2.03 14.89 0.61
CA LEU A 15 -2.44 14.72 -0.79
C LEU A 15 -1.73 13.55 -1.46
N GLU A 16 -0.44 13.34 -1.17
CA GLU A 16 0.28 12.18 -1.70
C GLU A 16 -0.22 10.88 -1.08
N ALA A 17 -0.49 10.85 0.22
CA ALA A 17 -1.04 9.67 0.88
C ALA A 17 -2.38 9.25 0.27
N MET A 18 -3.28 10.20 0.04
CA MET A 18 -4.57 9.94 -0.62
C MET A 18 -4.39 9.40 -2.04
N GLN A 19 -3.47 9.97 -2.83
CA GLN A 19 -3.17 9.49 -4.18
C GLN A 19 -2.60 8.07 -4.18
N ARG A 20 -1.65 7.78 -3.29
CA ARG A 20 -1.03 6.45 -3.18
C ARG A 20 -2.01 5.37 -2.78
N MET A 21 -2.97 5.73 -1.95
CA MET A 21 -4.01 4.82 -1.47
C MET A 21 -5.25 4.77 -2.37
N GLU A 22 -5.29 5.60 -3.43
CA GLU A 22 -6.45 5.78 -4.31
C GLU A 22 -7.75 6.06 -3.54
N MET A 23 -7.67 6.90 -2.50
CA MET A 23 -8.79 7.22 -1.61
C MET A 23 -9.27 8.66 -1.78
N ASP A 24 -10.59 8.83 -1.79
CA ASP A 24 -11.21 10.14 -1.66
C ASP A 24 -10.96 10.76 -0.27
N PRO A 25 -11.02 12.11 -0.16
CA PRO A 25 -10.83 12.80 1.11
C PRO A 25 -11.76 12.32 2.23
N ASP A 26 -13.02 12.00 1.91
CA ASP A 26 -13.98 11.49 2.89
C ASP A 26 -13.61 10.10 3.40
N GLN A 27 -13.14 9.21 2.51
CA GLN A 27 -12.67 7.88 2.88
C GLN A 27 -11.41 7.97 3.74
N PHE A 28 -10.48 8.83 3.33
CA PHE A 28 -9.24 9.06 4.05
C PHE A 28 -9.49 9.64 5.45
N ALA A 29 -10.35 10.67 5.58
CA ALA A 29 -10.72 11.24 6.87
C ALA A 29 -11.30 10.19 7.83
N ARG A 30 -12.23 9.35 7.33
CA ARG A 30 -12.80 8.25 8.11
C ARG A 30 -11.74 7.25 8.58
N ARG A 31 -10.77 6.93 7.72
CA ARG A 31 -9.66 6.01 8.02
C ARG A 31 -8.71 6.57 9.07
N LEU A 32 -8.57 7.90 9.13
CA LEU A 32 -7.85 8.62 10.19
C LEU A 32 -8.65 8.81 11.48
N GLY A 33 -9.91 8.38 11.54
CA GLY A 33 -10.80 8.65 12.68
C GLY A 33 -11.17 10.14 12.82
N ALA A 34 -11.05 10.91 11.74
CA ALA A 34 -11.31 12.34 11.69
C ALA A 34 -12.55 12.67 10.84
N SER A 35 -13.11 13.86 11.04
CA SER A 35 -14.19 14.37 10.19
C SER A 35 -13.62 14.97 8.90
N ARG A 36 -14.42 15.00 7.83
CA ARG A 36 -14.04 15.63 6.55
C ARG A 36 -13.59 17.08 6.72
N ARG A 37 -14.25 17.82 7.61
CA ARG A 37 -13.91 19.21 7.97
C ARG A 37 -12.53 19.30 8.64
N ARG A 38 -12.21 18.39 9.54
CA ARG A 38 -10.91 18.35 10.22
C ARG A 38 -9.78 18.05 9.25
N LEU A 39 -10.00 17.15 8.28
CA LEU A 39 -9.06 16.92 7.18
C LEU A 39 -8.87 18.19 6.32
N ASP A 40 -9.95 18.93 6.06
CA ASP A 40 -9.88 20.18 5.31
C ASP A 40 -9.02 21.24 6.03
N ASP A 41 -9.21 21.38 7.34
CA ASP A 41 -8.40 22.26 8.18
C ASP A 41 -6.90 21.87 8.20
N TRP A 42 -6.60 20.58 8.07
CA TRP A 42 -5.23 20.07 7.91
C TRP A 42 -4.64 20.27 6.51
N LEU A 43 -5.48 20.37 5.47
CA LEU A 43 -5.05 20.61 4.10
C LEU A 43 -4.79 22.11 3.84
N LYS A 44 -5.26 23.00 4.71
CA LYS A 44 -4.93 24.43 4.66
C LYS A 44 -3.44 24.66 4.88
N ARG A 45 -2.92 25.71 4.25
CA ARG A 45 -1.52 26.10 4.40
C ARG A 45 -1.26 26.53 5.85
N THR A 46 -0.20 26.01 6.45
CA THR A 46 0.22 26.39 7.81
C THR A 46 0.40 27.91 7.89
N GLY A 47 -0.30 28.53 8.85
CA GLY A 47 -0.33 29.98 9.04
C GLY A 47 -1.57 30.69 8.47
N GLU A 48 -2.44 30.01 7.72
CA GLU A 48 -3.74 30.57 7.32
C GLU A 48 -4.78 30.46 8.44
N PRO A 49 -5.76 31.39 8.50
CA PRO A 49 -6.81 31.37 9.50
C PRO A 49 -7.63 30.06 9.42
N GLY A 50 -7.69 29.35 10.55
CA GLY A 50 -8.35 28.06 10.64
C GLY A 50 -7.53 26.88 10.08
N SER A 51 -6.25 27.07 9.76
CA SER A 51 -5.31 25.97 9.56
C SER A 51 -5.06 25.29 10.91
N ILE A 52 -5.10 23.96 10.90
CA ILE A 52 -4.76 23.14 12.05
C ILE A 52 -3.48 22.38 11.72
N GLU A 53 -2.50 22.42 12.62
CA GLU A 53 -1.28 21.63 12.50
C GLU A 53 -1.60 20.14 12.78
N LEU A 54 -1.03 19.25 11.99
CA LEU A 54 -1.12 17.82 12.25
C LEU A 54 -0.31 17.51 13.50
N ASP A 55 -0.94 16.79 14.41
CA ASP A 55 -0.24 16.20 15.54
C ASP A 55 0.82 15.17 15.06
N PRO A 56 2.01 15.09 15.67
CA PRO A 56 3.05 14.13 15.32
C PRO A 56 2.58 12.66 15.36
N VAL A 57 1.58 12.33 16.18
CA VAL A 57 0.97 11.00 16.22
C VAL A 57 0.22 10.72 14.91
N ILE A 58 -0.53 11.69 14.39
CA ILE A 58 -1.27 11.57 13.12
C ILE A 58 -0.29 11.46 11.95
N TRP A 59 0.82 12.19 11.99
CA TRP A 59 1.90 12.05 11.01
C TRP A 59 2.41 10.62 10.93
N THR A 60 2.72 10.02 12.07
CA THR A 60 3.20 8.64 12.15
C THR A 60 2.14 7.67 11.66
N PHE A 61 0.89 7.86 12.07
CA PHE A 61 -0.22 7.01 11.67
C PHE A 61 -0.46 7.02 10.15
N VAL A 62 -0.42 8.18 9.49
CA VAL A 62 -0.57 8.28 8.03
C VAL A 62 0.56 7.54 7.31
N ARG A 63 1.81 7.64 7.80
CA ARG A 63 2.94 6.90 7.22
C ARG A 63 2.72 5.40 7.28
N GLU A 64 2.40 4.88 8.46
CA GLU A 64 2.09 3.46 8.67
C GLU A 64 0.93 2.99 7.80
N LEU A 65 -0.09 3.84 7.65
CA LEU A 65 -1.26 3.53 6.83
C LEU A 65 -0.91 3.38 5.34
N VAL A 66 -0.07 4.28 4.81
CA VAL A 66 0.42 4.21 3.44
C VAL A 66 1.34 3.01 3.24
N GLU A 67 2.28 2.77 4.17
CA GLU A 67 3.22 1.64 4.11
C GLU A 67 2.46 0.29 4.10
N ARG A 68 1.40 0.16 4.90
CA ARG A 68 0.52 -1.02 4.89
C ARG A 68 -0.33 -1.15 3.62
N ALA A 69 -0.70 -0.04 2.99
CA ALA A 69 -1.43 -0.08 1.71
C ALA A 69 -0.52 -0.47 0.55
N GLU A 70 0.76 -0.05 0.57
CA GLU A 70 1.78 -0.41 -0.41
C GLU A 70 2.33 -1.83 -0.22
N MET A 71 2.12 -2.44 0.95
CA MET A 71 2.35 -3.86 1.20
C MET A 71 1.04 -4.63 1.00
N PRO A 72 0.65 -4.98 -0.25
CA PRO A 72 -0.40 -5.95 -0.43
C PRO A 72 0.04 -7.23 0.28
N ASP A 73 -0.89 -7.82 1.00
CA ASP A 73 -0.79 -9.07 1.75
C ASP A 73 0.13 -10.08 1.03
N SER A 74 1.43 -10.05 1.35
CA SER A 74 2.39 -11.08 0.95
C SER A 74 2.25 -12.31 1.85
N ALA A 75 1.06 -12.51 2.45
CA ALA A 75 0.57 -13.75 3.00
C ALA A 75 -0.53 -14.37 2.11
N ALA A 76 -0.95 -13.70 1.02
CA ALA A 76 -1.60 -14.31 -0.12
C ALA A 76 -0.50 -14.75 -1.10
N ALA A 77 0.24 -15.78 -0.70
CA ALA A 77 0.97 -16.58 -1.66
C ALA A 77 0.01 -16.98 -2.79
N PRO A 78 0.30 -16.73 -4.07
CA PRO A 78 -0.26 -17.56 -5.11
C PRO A 78 0.44 -18.92 -4.99
N LEU A 79 0.03 -19.72 -4.00
CA LEU A 79 0.13 -21.17 -4.09
C LEU A 79 -0.91 -21.60 -5.13
N GLY A 80 -0.69 -21.23 -6.39
CA GLY A 80 -0.96 -22.19 -7.43
C GLY A 80 -0.12 -23.42 -7.09
N PRO A 81 -0.68 -24.64 -7.10
CA PRO A 81 0.16 -25.81 -6.91
C PRO A 81 1.33 -25.71 -7.90
N PRO A 82 2.56 -26.08 -7.53
CA PRO A 82 3.58 -26.27 -8.54
C PRO A 82 2.99 -27.31 -9.49
N GLU A 83 2.65 -26.88 -10.70
CA GLU A 83 2.34 -27.77 -11.80
C GLU A 83 3.61 -28.58 -12.01
N VAL A 84 3.69 -29.70 -11.31
CA VAL A 84 4.61 -30.77 -11.61
C VAL A 84 4.25 -31.18 -13.05
N PRO A 85 5.14 -31.03 -14.04
CA PRO A 85 4.92 -31.65 -15.33
C PRO A 85 5.04 -33.17 -15.15
N GLN A 86 3.98 -33.81 -14.63
CA GLN A 86 3.81 -35.25 -14.68
C GLN A 86 3.32 -35.62 -16.08
N GLY A 87 4.28 -35.69 -16.99
CA GLY A 87 4.06 -36.06 -18.39
C GLY A 87 5.10 -37.04 -18.88
N ARG A 88 5.16 -38.20 -18.21
CA ARG A 88 5.60 -39.53 -18.71
C ARG A 88 6.42 -39.52 -20.01
N SER A 89 7.74 -39.67 -19.90
CA SER A 89 8.51 -40.54 -20.80
C SER A 89 9.95 -40.66 -20.34
N ARG A 90 10.20 -41.56 -19.39
CA ARG A 90 11.53 -42.17 -19.21
C ARG A 90 11.42 -43.35 -18.24
N PHE A 91 10.88 -44.46 -18.71
CA PHE A 91 11.31 -45.80 -18.27
C PHE A 91 10.71 -46.86 -19.22
N SER A 92 11.31 -47.03 -20.39
CA SER A 92 11.29 -48.37 -21.02
C SER A 92 12.32 -49.19 -20.25
N SER A 93 11.86 -49.99 -19.29
CA SER A 93 12.70 -51.01 -18.70
C SER A 93 12.65 -52.29 -19.56
N PRO A 94 13.80 -52.98 -19.71
CA PRO A 94 13.95 -54.10 -20.61
C PRO A 94 13.57 -55.44 -19.95
N GLY A 95 12.95 -56.32 -20.74
CA GLY A 95 13.09 -57.77 -20.61
C GLY A 95 11.97 -58.51 -19.89
N ARG A 96 11.41 -59.53 -20.57
CA ARG A 96 11.61 -60.96 -20.23
C ARG A 96 10.73 -61.86 -21.10
N TRP A 97 11.39 -62.86 -21.72
CA TRP A 97 10.85 -64.01 -22.46
C TRP A 97 10.13 -65.04 -21.54
N VAL A 98 9.51 -66.05 -22.16
CA VAL A 98 8.98 -67.36 -21.66
C VAL A 98 7.43 -67.41 -21.73
N ALA A 99 6.75 -68.38 -22.35
CA ALA A 99 7.09 -69.66 -22.99
C ALA A 99 6.20 -69.88 -24.23
#